data_AF-A0A928FAS4-F1
#
_entry.id   AF-A0A928FAS4-F1
#
_cell.length_a   1.000
_cell.length_b   1.000
_cell.length_c   1.000
_cell.angle_alpha   90.00
_cell.angle_beta   90.00
_cell.angle_gamma   90.00
#
_symmetry.space_group_name_H-M   'P 1'
#
loop_
_entity.id
_entity.type
_entity.pdbx_description
1 polymer ?
#
loop_
_entity_poly.entity_id
_entity_poly.type
_entity_poly.pdbx_seq_one_letter_code
_entity_poly.pdbx_strand_id
1 'polypeptide(L)'
;MKKKITAIGVIIALLASIISLVSCNQTPPADGTTDVTDEITAPVTTTPVDEFGREIIEDSVDKNLDFEGATVNLLCRSDAGIIDEFTSASEDSTVLNEAVFKRNATVADRLDIELNIITMNGAYGDANTKFLTEVRGQAMSATSEYDIAALYASQGCLLVTEICFGIFTSFPTLILKSPGGPNPLLTR
;
A
#
# COMPACT_ATOMS: atom_id res chain seq x y z
N MET A 1 -22.85 -3.80 -55.32
CA MET A 1 -22.15 -4.36 -54.14
C MET A 1 -21.66 -3.29 -53.15
N LYS A 2 -21.20 -2.10 -53.60
CA LYS A 2 -20.73 -1.02 -52.70
C LYS A 2 -21.80 -0.45 -51.73
N LYS A 3 -23.07 -0.37 -52.13
CA LYS A 3 -24.17 0.13 -51.27
C LYS A 3 -24.57 -0.82 -50.12
N LYS A 4 -24.24 -2.12 -50.22
CA LYS A 4 -24.53 -3.10 -49.15
C LYS A 4 -23.44 -3.10 -48.06
N ILE A 5 -22.23 -2.65 -48.38
CA ILE A 5 -21.11 -2.58 -47.44
C ILE A 5 -21.26 -1.36 -46.51
N THR A 6 -21.79 -0.25 -47.03
CA THR A 6 -22.09 0.95 -46.21
C THR A 6 -23.23 0.71 -45.21
N ALA A 7 -24.23 -0.10 -45.55
CA ALA A 7 -25.33 -0.42 -44.64
C ALA A 7 -24.91 -1.32 -43.45
N ILE A 8 -23.94 -2.22 -43.67
CA ILE A 8 -23.41 -3.12 -42.63
C ILE A 8 -22.53 -2.34 -41.64
N GLY A 9 -21.75 -1.36 -42.12
CA GLY A 9 -20.91 -0.52 -41.25
C GLY A 9 -21.71 0.35 -40.27
N VAL A 10 -22.88 0.85 -40.67
CA VAL A 10 -23.76 1.65 -39.80
C VAL A 10 -24.44 0.79 -38.73
N ILE A 11 -24.79 -0.47 -39.04
CA ILE A 11 -25.40 -1.40 -38.07
C ILE A 11 -24.39 -1.82 -36.99
N ILE A 12 -23.12 -2.05 -37.36
CA ILE A 12 -22.06 -2.41 -36.40
C ILE A 12 -21.72 -1.23 -35.47
N ALA A 13 -21.75 0.01 -35.97
CA ALA A 13 -21.55 1.20 -35.15
C ALA A 13 -22.71 1.45 -34.15
N LEU A 14 -23.94 1.06 -34.52
CA LEU A 14 -25.13 1.19 -33.65
C LEU A 14 -25.20 0.11 -32.56
N LEU A 15 -24.66 -1.09 -32.82
CA LEU A 15 -24.56 -2.17 -31.82
C LEU A 15 -23.49 -1.89 -30.76
N ALA A 16 -22.44 -1.13 -31.09
CA ALA A 16 -21.38 -0.76 -30.14
C ALA A 16 -21.82 0.30 -29.11
N SER A 17 -22.87 1.08 -29.39
CA SER A 17 -23.40 2.10 -28.48
C SER A 17 -24.34 1.59 -27.38
N ILE A 18 -24.72 0.30 -27.38
CA ILE A 18 -25.69 -0.27 -26.42
C ILE A 18 -25.00 -0.76 -25.13
N ILE A 19 -23.67 -0.91 -25.12
CA ILE A 19 -22.92 -1.46 -23.98
C ILE A 19 -22.65 -0.39 -22.89
N SER A 20 -22.95 0.89 -23.15
CA SER A 20 -22.63 2.02 -22.26
C SER A 20 -23.70 2.36 -21.21
N LEU A 21 -24.72 1.51 -21.01
CA LEU A 21 -25.86 1.81 -20.11
C LEU A 21 -26.06 0.81 -18.95
N VAL A 22 -25.10 -0.08 -18.67
CA VAL A 22 -25.09 -0.81 -17.38
C VAL A 22 -24.48 0.11 -16.31
N SER A 23 -25.24 1.12 -15.93
CA SER A 23 -25.05 1.85 -14.67
C SER A 23 -25.76 1.07 -13.56
N CYS A 24 -25.09 0.92 -12.42
CA CYS A 24 -25.59 0.23 -11.24
C CYS A 24 -26.94 0.80 -10.80
N ASN A 25 -28.01 0.02 -10.91
CA ASN A 25 -29.19 0.22 -10.09
C ASN A 25 -29.11 -0.73 -8.89
N GLN A 26 -28.29 -0.38 -7.89
CA GLN A 26 -28.47 -0.91 -6.55
C GLN A 26 -29.67 -0.18 -5.94
N THR A 27 -30.85 -0.74 -6.16
CA THR A 27 -32.02 -0.39 -5.37
C THR A 27 -31.80 -0.93 -3.94
N PRO A 28 -31.92 -0.12 -2.89
CA PRO A 28 -31.90 -0.65 -1.53
C PRO A 28 -33.18 -1.49 -1.33
N PRO A 29 -33.11 -2.72 -0.79
CA PRO A 29 -34.32 -3.41 -0.37
C PRO A 29 -34.88 -2.66 0.85
N ALA A 30 -36.04 -2.05 0.66
CA ALA A 30 -36.92 -1.65 1.74
C ALA A 30 -37.52 -2.90 2.40
N ASP A 31 -37.79 -2.76 3.69
CA ASP A 31 -38.42 -3.70 4.62
C ASP A 31 -39.38 -4.72 4.02
N GLY A 32 -39.19 -5.98 4.41
CA GLY A 32 -40.09 -7.08 4.15
C GLY A 32 -39.78 -8.27 5.06
N THR A 33 -40.50 -8.34 6.18
CA THR A 33 -40.52 -9.46 7.14
C THR A 33 -40.82 -10.78 6.43
N THR A 34 -40.09 -11.85 6.76
CA THR A 34 -40.59 -13.24 6.83
C THR A 34 -39.64 -14.06 7.73
N ASP A 35 -40.25 -14.73 8.71
CA ASP A 35 -39.65 -15.44 9.83
C ASP A 35 -38.89 -16.74 9.49
N VAL A 36 -37.79 -16.93 10.24
CA VAL A 36 -37.27 -18.14 10.93
C VAL A 36 -37.02 -19.42 10.10
N THR A 37 -35.78 -19.94 10.10
CA THR A 37 -35.38 -21.18 10.82
C THR A 37 -33.84 -21.34 10.84
N ASP A 38 -33.33 -21.72 12.02
CA ASP A 38 -32.01 -22.27 12.40
C ASP A 38 -30.79 -21.33 12.55
N GLU A 39 -30.64 -20.85 13.80
CA GLU A 39 -29.40 -20.41 14.43
C GLU A 39 -28.30 -21.47 14.35
N ILE A 40 -27.23 -21.17 13.62
CA ILE A 40 -25.88 -21.48 14.09
C ILE A 40 -25.29 -20.14 14.52
N THR A 41 -25.49 -19.79 15.78
CA THR A 41 -24.85 -18.63 16.40
C THR A 41 -23.37 -18.96 16.59
N ALA A 42 -22.59 -18.84 15.51
CA ALA A 42 -21.17 -18.57 15.62
C ALA A 42 -21.02 -17.26 16.42
N PRO A 43 -20.04 -17.15 17.33
CA PRO A 43 -19.78 -15.87 17.98
C PRO A 43 -19.42 -14.86 16.88
N VAL A 44 -20.34 -13.93 16.62
CA VAL A 44 -20.03 -12.75 15.81
C VAL A 44 -19.11 -11.91 16.67
N THR A 45 -17.81 -12.14 16.56
CA THR A 45 -16.81 -11.16 17.00
C THR A 45 -17.05 -9.94 16.13
N THR A 46 -17.83 -8.99 16.65
CA THR A 46 -17.99 -7.68 16.01
C THR A 46 -16.68 -6.96 16.25
N THR A 47 -15.77 -7.04 15.27
CA THR A 47 -14.59 -6.19 15.30
C THR A 47 -15.08 -4.75 15.31
N PRO A 48 -14.57 -3.90 16.22
CA PRO A 48 -14.99 -2.52 16.27
C PRO A 48 -14.67 -1.87 14.92
N VAL A 49 -15.63 -1.15 14.34
CA VAL A 49 -15.45 -0.44 13.07
C VAL A 49 -15.51 1.07 13.31
N ASP A 50 -14.74 1.82 12.53
CA ASP A 50 -14.76 3.28 12.54
C ASP A 50 -16.04 3.83 11.90
N GLU A 51 -16.17 5.15 11.88
CA GLU A 51 -17.31 5.86 11.26
C GLU A 51 -17.47 5.58 9.75
N PHE A 52 -16.46 4.98 9.10
CA PHE A 52 -16.44 4.59 7.70
C PHE A 52 -16.59 3.08 7.49
N GLY A 53 -16.87 2.31 8.55
CA GLY A 53 -17.03 0.86 8.47
C GLY A 53 -15.72 0.07 8.31
N ARG A 54 -14.57 0.69 8.59
CA ARG A 54 -13.26 0.04 8.56
C ARG A 54 -12.93 -0.51 9.93
N GLU A 55 -12.33 -1.70 9.97
CA GLU A 55 -11.90 -2.31 11.23
C GLU A 55 -10.92 -1.39 11.99
N ILE A 56 -11.23 -1.15 13.27
CA ILE A 56 -10.35 -0.45 14.20
C ILE A 56 -9.30 -1.44 14.64
N ILE A 57 -8.08 -1.24 14.14
CA ILE A 57 -6.91 -2.01 14.54
C ILE A 57 -6.38 -1.42 15.84
N GLU A 58 -6.38 -2.21 16.91
CA GLU A 58 -5.77 -1.79 18.17
C GLU A 58 -4.25 -1.65 18.02
N ASP A 59 -3.71 -0.64 18.69
CA ASP A 59 -2.27 -0.40 18.78
C ASP A 59 -1.60 -1.54 19.57
N SER A 60 -0.88 -2.39 18.84
CA SER A 60 -0.19 -3.58 19.36
C SER A 60 1.30 -3.37 19.57
N VAL A 61 1.79 -2.13 19.37
CA VAL A 61 3.19 -1.80 19.61
C VAL A 61 3.48 -1.89 21.11
N ASP A 62 4.59 -2.51 21.48
CA ASP A 62 5.01 -2.61 22.88
C ASP A 62 5.16 -1.21 23.49
N LYS A 63 4.52 -1.00 24.64
CA LYS A 63 4.51 0.29 25.35
C LYS A 63 5.87 0.65 25.94
N ASN A 64 6.77 -0.31 26.06
CA ASN A 64 8.15 -0.11 26.53
C ASN A 64 9.17 -0.14 25.39
N LEU A 65 8.71 -0.13 24.13
CA LEU A 65 9.61 -0.07 23.00
C LEU A 65 10.26 1.32 22.96
N ASP A 66 11.58 1.32 23.07
CA ASP A 66 12.42 2.51 23.18
C ASP A 66 13.64 2.27 22.28
N PHE A 67 13.94 3.24 21.41
CA PHE A 67 15.06 3.19 20.48
C PHE A 67 16.22 4.11 20.88
N GLU A 68 16.23 4.59 22.13
CA GLU A 68 17.33 5.32 22.76
C GLU A 68 17.81 6.54 21.95
N GLY A 69 16.87 7.28 21.37
CA GLY A 69 17.13 8.48 20.57
C GLY A 69 17.61 8.18 19.14
N ALA A 70 17.42 6.96 18.62
CA ALA A 70 17.86 6.62 17.28
C ALA A 70 17.19 7.49 16.20
N THR A 71 17.96 7.87 15.17
CA THR A 71 17.41 8.53 13.99
C THR A 71 16.85 7.49 13.02
N VAL A 72 15.57 7.63 12.66
CA VAL A 72 14.92 6.85 11.61
C VAL A 72 14.87 7.69 10.33
N ASN A 73 15.57 7.23 9.30
CA ASN A 73 15.69 7.88 8.01
C ASN A 73 14.61 7.38 7.05
N LEU A 74 13.65 8.25 6.71
CA LEU A 74 12.57 7.95 5.78
C LEU A 74 12.80 8.67 4.46
N LEU A 75 13.00 7.91 3.37
CA LEU A 75 13.02 8.45 2.01
C LEU A 75 11.60 8.58 1.47
N CYS A 76 11.23 9.77 1.01
CA CYS A 76 10.00 9.99 0.25
C CYS A 76 10.24 10.83 -1.02
N ARG A 77 9.22 10.89 -1.86
CA ARG A 77 9.24 11.77 -3.02
C ARG A 77 9.06 13.23 -2.60
N SER A 78 9.73 14.15 -3.29
CA SER A 78 9.62 15.60 -3.05
C SER A 78 8.39 16.25 -3.70
N ASP A 79 7.55 15.48 -4.38
CA ASP A 79 6.35 15.99 -5.05
C ASP A 79 5.36 16.58 -4.02
N ALA A 80 4.81 17.76 -4.32
CA ALA A 80 3.73 18.36 -3.54
C ALA A 80 2.52 17.40 -3.47
N GLY A 81 1.87 17.33 -2.32
CA GLY A 81 0.83 16.35 -2.01
C GLY A 81 1.36 14.99 -1.54
N ILE A 82 2.62 14.63 -1.83
CA ILE A 82 3.25 13.40 -1.30
C ILE A 82 4.08 13.73 -0.06
N ILE A 83 4.97 14.73 -0.14
CA ILE A 83 5.80 15.16 0.98
C ILE A 83 4.97 15.69 2.17
N ASP A 84 3.78 16.23 1.88
CA ASP A 84 2.84 16.77 2.86
C ASP A 84 2.26 15.68 3.78
N GLU A 85 2.33 14.40 3.38
CA GLU A 85 1.93 13.29 4.24
C GLU A 85 2.95 13.00 5.35
N PHE A 86 4.20 13.47 5.19
CA PHE A 86 5.33 13.15 6.05
C PHE A 86 5.89 14.36 6.79
N THR A 87 5.73 15.56 6.23
CA THR A 87 6.28 16.81 6.79
C THR A 87 5.17 17.83 7.06
N SER A 88 5.35 18.64 8.10
CA SER A 88 4.43 19.71 8.47
C SER A 88 4.94 21.11 8.07
N ALA A 89 5.93 21.18 7.18
CA ALA A 89 6.71 22.39 6.92
C ALA A 89 6.07 23.35 5.89
N SER A 90 4.84 23.13 5.44
CA SER A 90 4.20 24.06 4.50
C SER A 90 3.73 25.33 5.22
N GLU A 91 3.88 26.48 4.54
CA GLU A 91 3.59 27.82 5.08
C GLU A 91 2.10 28.05 5.39
N ASP A 92 1.22 27.21 4.81
CA ASP A 92 -0.21 27.22 5.09
C ASP A 92 -0.50 26.32 6.29
N SER A 93 -0.69 26.93 7.47
CA SER A 93 -1.09 26.26 8.73
C SER A 93 -2.49 25.61 8.59
N THR A 94 -2.56 24.51 7.85
CA THR A 94 -3.77 23.74 7.63
C THR A 94 -3.95 22.67 8.71
N VAL A 95 -5.20 22.19 8.88
CA VAL A 95 -5.53 21.07 9.76
C VAL A 95 -4.69 19.82 9.43
N LEU A 96 -4.32 19.64 8.16
CA LEU A 96 -3.46 18.54 7.73
C LEU A 96 -2.06 18.64 8.34
N ASN A 97 -1.42 19.82 8.29
CA ASN A 97 -0.09 20.01 8.85
C ASN A 97 -0.06 19.77 10.36
N GLU A 98 -1.09 20.24 11.08
CA GLU A 98 -1.20 20.00 12.52
C GLU A 98 -1.37 18.50 12.83
N ALA A 99 -2.18 17.80 12.05
CA ALA A 99 -2.35 16.36 12.19
C ALA A 99 -1.04 15.60 11.92
N VAL A 100 -0.29 15.98 10.89
CA VAL A 100 1.02 15.39 10.55
C VAL A 100 2.06 15.69 11.63
N PHE A 101 2.14 16.93 12.10
CA PHE A 101 3.03 17.33 13.19
C PHE A 101 2.73 16.54 14.47
N LYS A 102 1.45 16.50 14.88
CA LYS A 102 1.02 15.78 16.07
C LYS A 102 1.31 14.28 15.94
N ARG A 103 1.04 13.68 14.78
CA ARG A 103 1.36 12.27 14.51
C ARG A 103 2.85 12.02 14.68
N ASN A 104 3.69 12.80 14.01
CA ASN A 104 5.14 12.62 14.04
C ASN A 104 5.69 12.82 15.46
N ALA A 105 5.26 13.86 16.16
CA ALA A 105 5.66 14.12 17.55
C ALA A 105 5.23 12.99 18.49
N THR A 106 4.01 12.47 18.33
CA THR A 106 3.51 11.34 19.15
C THR A 106 4.32 10.08 18.91
N VAL A 107 4.67 9.77 17.66
CA VAL A 107 5.48 8.59 17.32
C VAL A 107 6.91 8.76 17.83
N ALA A 108 7.51 9.94 17.63
CA ALA A 108 8.86 10.26 18.07
C ALA A 108 9.01 10.17 19.60
N ASP A 109 8.07 10.74 20.35
CA ASP A 109 8.06 10.71 21.82
C ASP A 109 7.80 9.29 22.36
N ARG A 110 6.85 8.55 21.76
CA ARG A 110 6.51 7.19 22.22
C ARG A 110 7.65 6.21 22.05
N LEU A 111 8.44 6.35 20.99
CA LEU A 111 9.49 5.40 20.60
C LEU A 111 10.91 5.89 20.94
N ASP A 112 11.04 7.09 21.49
CA ASP A 112 12.32 7.81 21.66
C ASP A 112 13.18 7.79 20.39
N ILE A 113 12.65 8.37 19.30
CA ILE A 113 13.35 8.47 18.01
C ILE A 113 13.37 9.89 17.46
N GLU A 114 14.33 10.16 16.59
CA GLU A 114 14.31 11.31 15.68
C GLU A 114 13.84 10.87 14.29
N LEU A 115 12.77 11.47 13.77
CA LEU A 115 12.31 11.23 12.39
C LEU A 115 13.02 12.17 11.43
N ASN A 116 13.89 11.62 10.58
CA ASN A 116 14.55 12.35 9.50
C ASN A 116 13.89 12.04 8.15
N ILE A 117 13.16 13.00 7.59
CA ILE A 117 12.50 12.86 6.29
C ILE A 117 13.44 13.34 5.18
N ILE A 118 13.97 12.40 4.42
CA ILE A 118 14.85 12.65 3.28
C ILE A 118 14.00 12.64 2.01
N THR A 119 14.24 13.61 1.12
CA THR A 119 13.42 13.77 -0.09
C THR A 119 14.26 13.67 -1.35
N MET A 120 13.71 13.00 -2.35
CA MET A 120 14.28 12.93 -3.70
C MET A 120 13.17 13.18 -4.73
N ASN A 121 13.52 13.83 -5.84
CA ASN A 121 12.59 13.98 -6.94
C ASN A 121 12.26 12.60 -7.55
N GLY A 122 11.01 12.17 -7.43
CA GLY A 122 10.51 10.92 -7.99
C GLY A 122 9.35 11.11 -8.96
N ALA A 123 9.20 12.32 -9.53
CA ALA A 123 8.19 12.66 -10.54
C ALA A 123 8.19 11.69 -11.72
N TYR A 124 7.11 11.64 -12.51
CA TYR A 124 6.98 10.70 -13.64
C TYR A 124 8.15 10.76 -14.64
N GLY A 125 8.36 9.66 -15.36
CA GLY A 125 9.44 9.51 -16.34
C GLY A 125 10.79 9.21 -15.68
N ASP A 126 11.85 9.84 -16.17
CA ASP A 126 13.23 9.54 -15.76
C ASP A 126 13.48 9.77 -14.26
N ALA A 127 12.80 10.74 -13.64
CA ALA A 127 12.93 11.00 -12.20
C ALA A 127 12.41 9.82 -11.38
N ASN A 128 11.29 9.22 -11.76
CA ASN A 128 10.75 8.03 -11.11
C ASN A 128 11.68 6.83 -11.29
N THR A 129 12.27 6.65 -12.47
CA THR A 129 13.26 5.59 -12.71
C THR A 129 14.49 5.76 -11.81
N LYS A 130 15.00 6.99 -11.66
CA LYS A 130 16.11 7.29 -10.74
C LYS A 130 15.74 7.01 -9.29
N PHE A 131 14.59 7.48 -8.84
CA PHE A 131 14.10 7.24 -7.48
C PHE A 131 14.00 5.74 -7.16
N LEU A 132 13.41 4.94 -8.06
CA LEU A 132 13.32 3.48 -7.85
C LEU A 132 14.67 2.77 -7.93
N THR A 133 15.60 3.28 -8.75
CA THR A 133 16.97 2.76 -8.84
C THR A 133 17.75 3.02 -7.56
N GLU A 134 17.57 4.21 -6.95
CA GLU A 134 18.15 4.54 -5.65
C GLU A 134 17.65 3.57 -4.57
N VAL A 135 16.33 3.44 -4.43
CA VAL A 135 15.73 2.55 -3.42
C VAL A 135 16.22 1.10 -3.60
N ARG A 136 16.32 0.64 -4.85
CA ARG A 136 16.90 -0.68 -5.16
C ARG A 136 18.35 -0.80 -4.70
N GLY A 137 19.18 0.20 -5.03
CA GLY A 137 20.59 0.22 -4.67
C GLY A 137 20.80 0.15 -3.17
N GLN A 138 20.03 0.93 -2.41
CA GLN A 138 20.09 0.98 -0.95
C GLN A 138 19.61 -0.33 -0.32
N ALA A 139 18.53 -0.93 -0.82
CA ALA A 139 18.02 -2.20 -0.32
C ALA A 139 18.97 -3.40 -0.56
N MET A 140 19.80 -3.33 -1.60
CA MET A 140 20.81 -4.36 -1.91
C MET A 140 22.18 -4.05 -1.29
N SER A 141 22.34 -2.87 -0.68
CA SER A 141 23.58 -2.45 -0.05
C SER A 141 23.78 -3.13 1.31
N ALA A 142 25.03 -3.32 1.71
CA ALA A 142 25.36 -3.74 3.07
C ALA A 142 25.13 -2.63 4.11
N THR A 143 25.07 -1.38 3.67
CA THR A 143 24.79 -0.20 4.48
C THR A 143 23.76 0.66 3.74
N SER A 144 22.57 0.81 4.31
CA SER A 144 21.52 1.66 3.74
C SER A 144 21.56 3.04 4.40
N GLU A 145 21.38 4.09 3.60
CA GLU A 145 21.15 5.45 4.10
C GLU A 145 19.72 5.65 4.61
N TYR A 146 18.81 4.73 4.27
CA TYR A 146 17.39 4.82 4.58
C TYR A 146 16.92 3.58 5.35
N ASP A 147 16.11 3.80 6.38
CA ASP A 147 15.44 2.75 7.13
C ASP A 147 14.08 2.43 6.50
N ILE A 148 13.41 3.45 5.94
CA ILE A 148 12.08 3.35 5.34
C ILE A 148 12.09 4.08 3.99
N ALA A 149 11.47 3.48 2.96
CA ALA A 149 11.23 4.15 1.68
C ALA A 149 9.73 4.15 1.34
N ALA A 150 9.15 5.35 1.18
CA ALA A 150 7.76 5.52 0.78
C ALA A 150 7.62 5.31 -0.74
N LEU A 151 6.94 4.23 -1.13
CA LEU A 151 6.76 3.82 -2.52
C LEU A 151 5.28 3.83 -2.91
N TYR A 152 5.01 4.13 -4.17
CA TYR A 152 3.68 3.89 -4.73
C TYR A 152 3.41 2.37 -4.76
N ALA A 153 2.23 1.94 -4.32
CA ALA A 153 1.93 0.53 -4.07
C ALA A 153 2.28 -0.41 -5.24
N SER A 154 1.97 -0.03 -6.48
CA SER A 154 2.29 -0.88 -7.64
C SER A 154 3.79 -0.99 -7.92
N GLN A 155 4.57 0.02 -7.56
CA GLN A 155 6.03 0.05 -7.73
C GLN A 155 6.71 -0.71 -6.59
N GLY A 156 6.24 -0.52 -5.36
CA GLY A 156 6.73 -1.22 -4.17
C GLY A 156 6.59 -2.73 -4.27
N CYS A 157 5.41 -3.23 -4.67
CA CYS A 157 5.19 -4.67 -4.80
C CYS A 157 6.16 -5.35 -5.78
N LEU A 158 6.44 -4.71 -6.92
CA LEU A 158 7.38 -5.24 -7.91
C LEU A 158 8.82 -5.21 -7.39
N LEU A 159 9.23 -4.09 -6.79
CA LEU A 159 10.59 -3.92 -6.29
C LEU A 159 10.90 -4.87 -5.12
N VAL A 160 9.99 -5.01 -4.16
CA VAL A 160 10.15 -5.96 -3.05
C VAL A 160 10.27 -7.40 -3.56
N THR A 161 9.46 -7.76 -4.56
CA THR A 161 9.54 -9.09 -5.18
C THR A 161 10.92 -9.33 -5.80
N GLU A 162 11.45 -8.35 -6.55
CA GLU A 162 12.78 -8.42 -7.16
C GLU A 162 13.90 -8.56 -6.11
N ILE A 163 13.88 -7.73 -5.06
CA ILE A 163 14.87 -7.75 -3.98
C ILE A 163 14.85 -9.10 -3.25
N CYS A 164 13.66 -9.57 -2.88
CA CYS A 164 13.51 -10.88 -2.25
C CYS A 164 14.11 -11.98 -3.12
N PHE A 165 13.81 -12.02 -4.43
CA PHE A 165 14.42 -13.00 -5.34
C PHE A 165 15.94 -12.87 -5.43
N GLY A 166 16.48 -11.64 -5.45
CA GLY A 166 17.93 -11.39 -5.41
C GLY A 166 18.60 -11.93 -4.16
N ILE A 167 17.99 -11.72 -2.99
CA ILE A 167 18.47 -12.25 -1.70
C ILE A 167 18.38 -13.78 -1.68
N PHE A 168 17.24 -14.37 -2.08
CA PHE A 168 17.07 -15.83 -2.11
C PHE A 168 18.10 -16.52 -3.03
N THR A 169 18.45 -15.92 -4.16
CA THR A 169 19.45 -16.48 -5.08
C THR A 169 20.89 -16.27 -4.61
N SER A 170 21.13 -15.29 -3.72
CA SER A 170 22.45 -15.02 -3.13
C SER A 170 22.83 -16.01 -2.02
N PHE A 171 21.87 -16.76 -1.47
CA PHE A 171 22.11 -17.84 -0.50
C PHE A 171 21.83 -19.21 -1.13
N PRO A 172 22.83 -19.93 -1.68
CA PRO A 172 22.64 -21.22 -2.32
C PRO A 172 22.16 -22.35 -1.37
N THR A 173 22.04 -22.08 -0.07
CA THR A 173 21.66 -23.05 0.97
C THR A 173 20.58 -22.51 1.91
N LEU A 174 19.63 -21.70 1.43
CA LEU A 174 18.46 -21.37 2.24
C LEU A 174 17.56 -22.62 2.38
N ILE A 175 17.82 -23.41 3.43
CA ILE A 175 16.98 -24.55 3.79
C ILE A 175 15.73 -24.02 4.48
N LEU A 176 14.64 -23.88 3.71
CA LEU A 176 13.31 -23.67 4.27
C LEU A 176 12.89 -24.94 5.02
N LYS A 177 13.26 -25.04 6.29
CA LYS A 177 12.79 -26.13 7.14
C LYS A 177 11.35 -25.83 7.53
N SER A 178 10.40 -26.56 6.95
CA SER A 178 9.04 -26.53 7.48
C SER A 178 9.03 -27.14 8.89
N PRO A 179 8.20 -26.64 9.83
CA PRO A 179 8.03 -27.29 11.11
C PRO A 179 7.39 -28.66 10.88
N GLY A 180 8.19 -29.73 10.93
CA GLY A 180 7.71 -31.11 10.96
C GLY A 180 7.67 -31.88 9.63
N GLY A 181 8.16 -31.33 8.51
CA GLY A 181 8.29 -32.07 7.25
C GLY A 181 9.68 -32.71 7.05
N PRO A 182 9.81 -33.86 6.36
CA PRO A 182 11.11 -34.39 5.98
C PRO A 182 11.82 -33.41 5.04
N ASN A 183 13.11 -33.13 5.32
CA ASN A 183 13.95 -32.19 4.57
C ASN A 183 13.89 -32.45 3.06
N PRO A 184 13.38 -31.53 2.22
CA PRO A 184 13.66 -31.58 0.80
C PRO A 184 15.08 -31.04 0.60
N LEU A 185 16.02 -31.95 0.32
CA LEU A 185 17.33 -31.59 -0.22
C LEU A 185 17.11 -31.05 -1.64
N LEU A 186 16.94 -29.74 -1.78
CA LEU A 186 17.18 -29.06 -3.05
C LEU A 186 18.63 -28.60 -3.06
N THR A 187 19.53 -29.55 -3.31
CA THR A 187 20.89 -29.25 -3.76
C THR A 187 20.88 -29.18 -5.28
N ARG A 188 21.30 -28.06 -5.86
CA ARG A 188 21.73 -28.01 -7.25
C ARG A 188 23.17 -28.50 -7.35
#